data_AF-A0A6G7RWT0-F1
#
_entry.id   AF-A0A6G7RWT0-F1
#
_cell.length_a   1.000
_cell.length_b   1.000
_cell.length_c   1.000
_cell.angle_alpha   90.00
_cell.angle_beta   90.00
_cell.angle_gamma   90.00
#
_symmetry.space_group_name_H-M   'P 1'
#
loop_
_entity.id
_entity.type
_entity.pdbx_description
1 polymer ?
#
loop_
_entity_poly.entity_id
_entity_poly.type
_entity_poly.pdbx_seq_one_letter_code
_entity_poly.pdbx_strand_id
1 'polypeptide(L)'
;MKKTISYLLVGMLFGVIMYKSEAASWFRIFEMFRFESFHMYGIIGSALFFGIIFTQIIKRKKLKAIDGTPIIIPEKEKSVYRYLFGGIIFGLGWALAGACPGPLFTLVGAGFLPILIVIISAIVGTFLYGVLKDKLPH
;
A
#
# COMPACT_ATOMS: atom_id res chain seq x y z
N MET A 1 -20.50 14.21 -4.39
CA MET A 1 -20.68 14.21 -2.92
C MET A 1 -20.91 12.81 -2.33
N LYS A 2 -21.93 12.03 -2.75
CA LYS A 2 -22.16 10.65 -2.21
C LYS A 2 -20.93 9.72 -2.29
N LYS A 3 -20.15 9.78 -3.37
CA LYS A 3 -18.95 8.95 -3.59
C LYS A 3 -17.82 9.27 -2.61
N THR A 4 -17.51 10.56 -2.42
CA THR A 4 -16.47 11.02 -1.49
C THR A 4 -16.79 10.60 -0.05
N ILE A 5 -18.05 10.70 0.36
CA ILE A 5 -18.50 10.25 1.69
C ILE A 5 -18.34 8.74 1.83
N SER A 6 -18.70 7.96 0.81
CA SER A 6 -18.51 6.52 0.81
C SER A 6 -17.03 6.13 0.91
N TYR A 7 -16.14 6.80 0.17
CA TYR A 7 -14.69 6.56 0.26
C TYR A 7 -14.12 6.95 1.62
N LEU A 8 -14.61 8.04 2.21
CA LEU A 8 -14.17 8.48 3.53
C LEU A 8 -14.61 7.49 4.62
N LEU A 9 -15.84 6.98 4.56
CA LEU A 9 -16.32 5.94 5.47
C LEU A 9 -15.52 4.64 5.35
N VAL A 10 -15.25 4.19 4.13
CA VAL A 10 -14.41 3.00 3.89
C VAL A 10 -12.99 3.21 4.41
N GLY A 11 -12.41 4.40 4.16
CA GLY A 11 -11.08 4.75 4.67
C GLY A 11 -11.01 4.81 6.19
N MET A 12 -12.03 5.39 6.84
CA MET A 12 -12.13 5.42 8.30
C MET A 12 -12.24 4.00 8.88
N LEU A 13 -13.11 3.17 8.30
CA LEU A 13 -13.26 1.77 8.73
C LEU A 13 -11.96 0.98 8.54
N PHE A 14 -11.28 1.17 7.42
CA PHE A 14 -9.96 0.57 7.16
C PHE A 14 -8.91 1.02 8.18
N GLY A 15 -8.85 2.32 8.48
CA GLY A 15 -7.93 2.87 9.48
C GLY A 15 -8.16 2.33 10.89
N VAL A 16 -9.43 2.25 11.31
CA VAL A 16 -9.81 1.67 12.62
C VAL A 16 -9.42 0.20 12.71
N ILE A 17 -9.65 -0.59 11.66
CA ILE A 17 -9.27 -2.01 11.60
C ILE A 17 -7.75 -2.16 11.64
N MET A 18 -7.01 -1.36 10.87
CA MET A 18 -5.54 -1.39 10.85
C MET A 18 -4.94 -1.04 12.22
N TYR A 19 -5.49 -0.04 12.90
CA TYR A 19 -5.02 0.33 14.24
C TYR A 19 -5.35 -0.76 15.28
N LYS A 20 -6.60 -1.25 15.29
CA LYS A 20 -7.04 -2.29 16.24
C LYS A 20 -6.35 -3.64 16.05
N SER A 21 -5.97 -3.98 14.82
CA SER A 21 -5.27 -5.23 14.53
C SER A 21 -3.78 -5.18 14.90
N GLU A 22 -3.28 -4.07 15.46
CA GLU A 22 -1.86 -3.81 15.73
C GLU A 22 -0.97 -3.97 14.48
N ALA A 23 -1.59 -4.04 13.30
CA ALA A 23 -0.92 -4.25 12.02
C ALA A 23 -0.07 -3.05 11.59
N ALA A 24 -0.28 -1.92 12.27
CA ALA A 24 0.54 -0.72 12.13
C ALA A 24 1.72 -0.67 13.11
N SER A 25 1.83 -1.59 14.07
CA SER A 25 2.91 -1.54 15.05
C SER A 25 4.25 -2.02 14.46
N TRP A 26 5.31 -1.27 14.74
CA TRP A 26 6.67 -1.58 14.32
C TRP A 26 7.12 -2.98 14.79
N PHE A 27 6.73 -3.35 16.02
CA PHE A 27 7.06 -4.64 16.63
C PHE A 27 6.55 -5.83 15.83
N ARG A 28 5.31 -5.78 15.33
CA ARG A 28 4.74 -6.88 14.52
C ARG A 28 5.44 -7.06 13.19
N ILE A 29 5.94 -5.97 12.61
CA ILE A 29 6.67 -6.07 11.35
C ILE A 29 8.10 -6.60 11.61
N PHE A 30 8.72 -6.20 12.72
CA PHE A 30 10.00 -6.77 13.12
C PHE A 30 9.90 -8.28 13.42
N GLU A 31 8.84 -8.73 14.10
CA GLU A 31 8.54 -10.15 14.33
C GLU A 31 8.34 -10.93 13.02
N MET A 32 7.71 -10.30 12.01
CA MET A 32 7.56 -10.88 10.69
C MET A 32 8.93 -11.17 10.06
N PHE A 33 9.85 -10.20 10.05
CA PHE A 33 11.19 -10.39 9.50
C PHE A 33 12.05 -11.38 10.30
N ARG A 34 11.77 -11.55 11.60
CA ARG A 34 12.42 -12.57 12.45
C ARG A 34 11.74 -13.94 12.40
N PHE A 35 10.66 -14.10 11.63
CA PHE A 35 9.86 -15.32 11.52
C PHE A 35 9.29 -15.82 12.86
N GLU A 36 9.09 -14.94 13.83
CA GLU A 36 8.60 -15.32 15.17
C GLU A 36 7.06 -15.33 15.27
N SER A 37 6.34 -14.64 14.38
CA SER A 37 4.87 -14.62 14.41
C SER A 37 4.21 -14.76 13.02
N PHE A 38 3.21 -15.64 12.93
CA PHE A 38 2.44 -15.89 11.70
C PHE A 38 1.33 -14.86 11.45
N HIS A 39 1.06 -13.95 12.39
CA HIS A 39 -0.06 -13.01 12.30
C HIS A 39 0.02 -12.09 11.08
N MET A 40 1.17 -11.45 10.84
CA MET A 40 1.37 -10.57 9.68
C MET A 40 1.31 -11.34 8.35
N TYR A 41 1.92 -12.54 8.30
CA TYR A 41 1.88 -13.41 7.12
C TYR A 41 0.45 -13.85 6.79
N GLY A 42 -0.37 -14.16 7.79
CA GLY A 42 -1.78 -14.49 7.61
C GLY A 42 -2.60 -13.31 7.06
N ILE A 43 -2.35 -12.08 7.55
CA ILE A 43 -3.02 -10.87 7.05
C ILE A 43 -2.63 -10.60 5.59
N ILE A 44 -1.33 -10.59 5.28
CA ILE A 44 -0.84 -10.32 3.91
C ILE A 44 -1.31 -11.43 2.95
N GLY A 45 -1.23 -12.70 3.37
CA GLY A 45 -1.64 -13.85 2.58
C GLY A 45 -3.14 -13.87 2.29
N SER A 46 -3.99 -13.60 3.29
CA SER A 46 -5.44 -13.50 3.09
C SER A 46 -5.81 -12.30 2.22
N ALA A 47 -5.19 -11.14 2.43
CA ALA A 47 -5.39 -9.96 1.58
C ALA A 47 -5.03 -10.25 0.12
N LEU A 48 -3.91 -10.95 -0.14
CA LEU A 48 -3.50 -11.36 -1.47
C LEU A 48 -4.49 -12.36 -2.08
N PHE A 49 -4.91 -13.37 -1.32
CA PHE A 49 -5.87 -14.38 -1.76
C PHE A 49 -7.20 -13.75 -2.20
N PHE A 50 -7.78 -12.89 -1.35
CA PHE A 50 -9.00 -12.16 -1.69
C PHE A 50 -8.75 -11.19 -2.87
N GLY A 51 -7.62 -10.49 -2.90
CA GLY A 51 -7.25 -9.60 -4.00
C GLY A 51 -7.22 -10.30 -5.36
N ILE A 52 -6.63 -11.50 -5.43
CA ILE A 52 -6.60 -12.33 -6.64
C ILE A 52 -8.02 -12.74 -7.04
N ILE A 53 -8.82 -13.23 -6.09
CA ILE A 53 -10.19 -13.68 -6.35
C ILE A 53 -11.05 -12.52 -6.87
N PHE A 54 -11.06 -11.38 -6.19
CA PHE A 54 -11.85 -10.22 -6.59
C PHE A 54 -11.40 -9.68 -7.95
N THR A 55 -10.09 -9.57 -8.20
CA THR A 55 -9.55 -9.13 -9.49
C THR A 55 -9.99 -10.08 -10.61
N GLN A 56 -9.95 -11.39 -10.37
CA GLN A 56 -10.35 -12.39 -11.35
C GLN A 56 -11.87 -12.35 -11.62
N ILE A 57 -12.69 -12.15 -10.59
CA ILE A 57 -14.14 -11.97 -10.73
C ILE A 57 -14.45 -10.71 -11.54
N ILE A 58 -13.78 -9.58 -11.25
CA ILE A 58 -13.94 -8.32 -11.97
C ILE A 58 -13.61 -8.50 -13.46
N LYS A 59 -12.49 -9.17 -13.78
CA LYS A 59 -12.09 -9.46 -15.17
C LYS A 59 -13.10 -10.37 -15.88
N ARG A 60 -13.56 -11.44 -15.22
CA ARG A 60 -14.50 -12.42 -15.82
C ARG A 60 -15.91 -11.87 -16.00
N LYS A 61 -16.43 -11.14 -15.02
CA LYS A 61 -17.81 -10.60 -15.02
C LYS A 61 -17.93 -9.18 -15.59
N LYS A 62 -16.81 -8.57 -16.02
CA LYS A 62 -16.74 -7.17 -16.52
C LYS A 62 -17.52 -6.21 -15.60
N LEU A 63 -17.26 -6.32 -14.30
CA LEU A 63 -18.00 -5.55 -13.30
C LEU A 63 -17.81 -4.05 -13.55
N LYS A 64 -18.90 -3.32 -13.41
CA LYS A 64 -18.91 -1.86 -13.48
C LYS A 64 -18.62 -1.30 -12.08
N ALA A 65 -17.90 -0.19 -12.03
CA ALA A 65 -17.73 0.57 -10.82
C ALA A 65 -19.08 1.12 -10.32
N ILE A 66 -19.09 1.70 -9.12
CA ILE A 66 -20.24 2.40 -8.52
C ILE A 66 -20.82 3.46 -9.48
N ASP A 67 -20.00 3.91 -10.43
CA ASP A 67 -20.27 4.98 -11.39
C ASP A 67 -20.79 4.47 -12.73
N GLY A 68 -20.95 3.15 -12.90
CA GLY A 68 -21.35 2.53 -14.16
C GLY A 68 -20.22 2.38 -15.18
N THR A 69 -19.02 2.89 -14.90
CA THR A 69 -17.83 2.76 -15.75
C THR A 69 -17.26 1.34 -15.67
N PRO A 70 -16.79 0.75 -16.79
CA PRO A 70 -16.14 -0.56 -16.76
C PRO A 70 -14.82 -0.47 -15.99
N ILE A 71 -14.56 -1.43 -15.10
CA ILE A 71 -13.27 -1.53 -14.40
C ILE A 71 -12.25 -2.14 -15.37
N ILE A 72 -11.45 -1.29 -16.01
CA ILE A 72 -10.35 -1.72 -16.88
C ILE A 72 -9.08 -1.79 -16.02
N ILE A 73 -8.53 -3.00 -15.88
CA ILE A 73 -7.25 -3.23 -15.21
C ILE A 73 -6.16 -3.22 -16.29
N PRO A 74 -5.37 -2.14 -16.42
CA PRO A 74 -4.33 -2.06 -17.44
C PRO A 74 -3.27 -3.12 -17.19
N GLU A 75 -2.67 -3.64 -18.28
CA GLU A 75 -1.54 -4.54 -18.16
C GLU A 75 -0.32 -3.80 -17.64
N LYS A 76 0.43 -4.48 -16.76
CA LYS A 76 1.68 -3.95 -16.22
C LYS A 76 2.73 -3.94 -17.34
N GLU A 77 3.39 -2.81 -17.54
CA GLU A 77 4.50 -2.71 -18.50
C GLU A 77 5.59 -3.74 -18.18
N LYS A 78 6.13 -4.41 -19.19
CA LYS A 78 7.16 -5.44 -19.00
C LYS A 78 8.55 -4.79 -18.99
N SER A 79 8.97 -4.29 -17.83
CA SER A 79 10.35 -3.82 -17.63
C SER A 79 10.96 -4.42 -16.37
N VAL A 80 11.93 -5.32 -16.54
CA VAL A 80 12.57 -6.02 -15.42
C VAL A 80 13.43 -5.06 -14.60
N TYR A 81 14.23 -4.22 -15.27
CA TYR A 81 15.14 -3.28 -14.60
C TYR A 81 14.38 -2.29 -13.72
N ARG A 82 13.29 -1.70 -14.21
CA ARG A 82 12.46 -0.75 -13.46
C ARG A 82 11.93 -1.34 -12.15
N TYR A 83 11.41 -2.58 -12.20
CA TYR A 83 10.87 -3.22 -11.00
C TYR A 83 11.94 -3.77 -10.06
N LEU A 84 13.09 -4.18 -10.58
CA LEU A 84 14.19 -4.66 -9.75
C LEU A 84 14.79 -3.51 -8.93
N PHE A 85 15.22 -2.43 -9.58
CA PHE A 85 15.78 -1.27 -8.88
C PHE A 85 14.74 -0.58 -7.99
N GLY A 86 13.52 -0.37 -8.50
CA GLY A 86 12.44 0.23 -7.71
C GLY A 86 12.05 -0.64 -6.52
N GLY A 87 11.98 -1.96 -6.68
CA GLY A 87 11.67 -2.90 -5.61
C GLY A 87 12.73 -2.95 -4.51
N ILE A 88 14.02 -2.93 -4.88
CA ILE A 88 15.13 -2.89 -3.93
C ILE A 88 15.11 -1.59 -3.13
N ILE A 89 15.02 -0.43 -3.81
CA ILE A 89 15.00 0.88 -3.15
C ILE A 89 13.78 1.00 -2.22
N PHE A 90 12.61 0.58 -2.70
CA PHE A 90 11.39 0.60 -1.89
C PHE A 90 11.48 -0.35 -0.69
N GLY A 91 12.02 -1.56 -0.87
CA GLY A 91 12.21 -2.53 0.20
C GLY A 91 13.20 -2.06 1.27
N LEU A 92 14.32 -1.46 0.86
CA LEU A 92 15.28 -0.84 1.78
C LEU A 92 14.65 0.33 2.54
N GLY A 93 13.91 1.19 1.84
CA GLY A 93 13.18 2.30 2.46
C GLY A 93 12.13 1.82 3.48
N TRP A 94 11.40 0.76 3.15
CA TRP A 94 10.49 0.08 4.08
C TRP A 94 11.28 -0.35 5.31
N ALA A 95 12.36 -1.13 5.14
CA ALA A 95 13.15 -1.69 6.24
C ALA A 95 13.71 -0.62 7.19
N LEU A 96 14.15 0.51 6.64
CA LEU A 96 14.65 1.65 7.41
C LEU A 96 13.53 2.41 8.13
N ALA A 97 12.39 2.61 7.46
CA ALA A 97 11.26 3.34 8.03
C ALA A 97 10.49 2.51 9.07
N GLY A 98 10.55 1.17 8.98
CA GLY A 98 9.84 0.28 9.89
C GLY A 98 8.32 0.33 9.75
N ALA A 99 7.79 0.88 8.65
CA ALA A 99 6.37 1.02 8.38
C ALA A 99 6.07 0.94 6.88
N CYS A 100 4.95 0.31 6.51
CA CYS A 100 4.42 0.38 5.15
C CYS A 100 3.61 1.66 4.93
N PRO A 101 3.36 2.03 3.65
CA PRO A 101 2.53 3.19 3.31
C PRO A 101 1.14 3.17 3.95
N GLY A 102 0.54 2.00 4.19
CA GLY A 102 -0.74 1.89 4.94
C GLY A 102 -0.61 2.37 6.39
N PRO A 103 0.23 1.71 7.21
CA PRO A 103 0.53 2.12 8.58
C PRO A 103 0.99 3.56 8.74
N LEU A 104 1.80 4.10 7.82
CA LEU A 104 2.28 5.48 7.84
C LEU A 104 1.15 6.49 8.12
N PHE A 105 0.04 6.40 7.38
CA PHE A 105 -1.10 7.30 7.57
C PHE A 105 -1.90 6.98 8.85
N THR A 106 -2.04 5.71 9.21
CA THR A 106 -2.77 5.32 10.44
C THR A 106 -2.04 5.74 11.72
N LEU A 107 -0.70 5.68 11.73
CA LEU A 107 0.12 6.05 12.87
C LEU A 107 0.13 7.56 13.08
N VAL A 108 0.13 8.35 12.01
CA VAL A 108 -0.10 9.80 12.11
C VAL A 108 -1.47 10.09 12.71
N GLY A 109 -2.51 9.38 12.29
CA GLY A 109 -3.85 9.48 12.89
C GLY A 109 -3.89 9.06 14.37
N ALA A 110 -2.99 8.17 14.80
CA ALA A 110 -2.83 7.76 16.21
C ALA A 110 -1.97 8.72 17.05
N GLY A 111 -1.44 9.80 16.47
CA GLY A 111 -0.67 10.82 17.18
C GLY A 111 0.85 10.65 17.14
N PHE A 112 1.39 9.72 16.33
CA PHE A 112 2.84 9.56 16.16
C PHE A 112 3.40 10.60 15.18
N LEU A 113 3.72 11.79 15.71
CA LEU A 113 4.24 12.92 14.93
C LEU A 113 5.57 12.66 14.17
N PRO A 114 6.54 11.88 14.67
CA PRO A 114 7.81 11.64 13.94
C PRO A 114 7.63 11.01 12.55
N ILE A 115 6.53 10.27 12.36
CA ILE A 115 6.22 9.59 11.10
C ILE A 115 5.87 10.59 9.99
N LEU A 116 5.46 11.81 10.35
CA LEU A 116 5.23 12.87 9.38
C LEU A 116 6.48 13.20 8.57
N ILE A 117 7.66 13.09 9.17
CA ILE A 117 8.95 13.29 8.49
C ILE A 117 9.15 12.22 7.40
N VAL A 118 8.79 10.97 7.70
CA VAL A 118 8.88 9.85 6.75
C VAL A 118 7.89 10.06 5.60
N ILE A 119 6.66 10.51 5.90
CA ILE A 119 5.66 10.82 4.87
C ILE A 119 6.16 11.95 3.95
N ILE A 120 6.66 13.05 4.51
CA ILE A 120 7.19 14.18 3.73
C ILE A 120 8.35 13.69 2.85
N SER A 121 9.27 12.91 3.42
CA SER A 121 10.41 12.35 2.69
C SER A 121 9.97 11.42 1.56
N ALA A 122 8.96 10.58 1.80
CA ALA A 122 8.38 9.71 0.78
C ALA A 122 7.72 10.51 -0.34
N ILE A 123 6.97 11.57 -0.01
CA ILE A 123 6.35 12.47 -1.01
C ILE A 123 7.43 13.15 -1.84
N VAL A 124 8.45 13.74 -1.20
CA VAL A 124 9.57 14.39 -1.90
C VAL A 124 10.31 13.39 -2.79
N GLY A 125 10.59 12.18 -2.30
CA GLY A 125 11.22 11.11 -3.08
C GLY A 125 10.40 10.70 -4.31
N THR A 126 9.08 10.50 -4.14
CA THR A 126 8.19 10.18 -5.27
C THR A 126 8.06 11.33 -6.27
N PHE A 127 8.05 12.58 -5.81
CA PHE A 127 8.01 13.75 -6.68
C PHE A 127 9.29 13.89 -7.50
N LEU A 128 10.46 13.76 -6.85
CA LEU A 128 11.76 13.76 -7.52
C LEU A 128 11.86 12.63 -8.55
N TYR A 129 11.43 11.42 -8.18
CA TYR A 129 11.38 10.30 -9.13
C TYR A 129 10.45 10.59 -10.31
N GLY A 130 9.28 11.20 -10.06
CA GLY A 130 8.34 11.59 -11.12
C GLY A 130 8.94 12.58 -12.13
N VAL A 131 9.71 13.55 -11.65
CA VAL A 131 10.42 14.54 -12.50
C VAL A 131 11.61 13.91 -13.24
N LEU A 132 12.33 12.99 -12.60
CA LEU A 132 13.52 12.35 -13.18
C LEU A 132 13.20 11.14 -14.05
N LYS A 133 11.97 10.61 -13.98
CA LYS A 133 11.53 9.41 -14.70
C LYS A 133 11.87 9.51 -16.19
N ASP A 134 11.54 10.64 -16.82
CA ASP A 134 11.72 10.84 -18.26
C ASP A 134 13.20 10.91 -18.70
N LYS A 135 14.13 11.10 -17.75
CA LYS A 135 15.58 11.17 -18.00
C LYS A 135 16.35 9.91 -17.60
N LEU A 136 15.73 9.02 -16.82
CA LEU A 136 16.36 7.76 -16.42
C LEU A 136 16.32 6.78 -17.60
N PRO A 137 17.32 5.91 -17.82
CA PRO A 137 17.22 4.86 -18.83
C PRO A 137 16.14 3.86 -18.35
N HIS A 138 14.97 3.88 -18.99
CA HIS A 138 13.81 3.10 -18.59
C HIS A 138 13.42 2.04 -19.61
#